data_AF-A0A7Y5E4Y4-F1
#
_entry.id   AF-A0A7Y5E4Y4-F1
#
_cell.length_a   1.000
_cell.length_b   1.000
_cell.length_c   1.000
_cell.angle_alpha   90.00
_cell.angle_beta   90.00
_cell.angle_gamma   90.00
#
_symmetry.space_group_name_H-M   'P 1'
#
loop_
_entity.id
_entity.type
_entity.pdbx_description
1 polymer ?
#
loop_
_entity_poly.entity_id
_entity_poly.type
_entity_poly.pdbx_seq_one_letter_code
_entity_poly.pdbx_strand_id
1 'polypeptide(L)'
;MKSNMFIYFGSLFFLGCSTYMEQVVYKPAPATYQEWSKSGASTLDIKKSLLACGKPSPDISFEIYEKVFNISRYDEMAYMNKLALEGFCMERAGYKYNGLYNPKKTCSLEKYKNVPACQPDAVIPTPSVERRLNSWYCKIKTDYDYCLKNALAPQLCNPEEIKTPPPECLADGQAQSPISQTNSSTQIKPRTNTYIPPDRMQQQTIQLQRDTQNQNNRQMNNMLKSTAPKMRP
;
A
#
# COMPACT_ATOMS: atom_id res chain seq x y z
N MET A 1 -41.91 -5.65 57.54
CA MET A 1 -40.74 -4.90 57.02
C MET A 1 -39.95 -5.81 56.09
N LYS A 2 -39.42 -5.25 55.00
CA LYS A 2 -38.55 -5.87 53.97
C LYS A 2 -39.28 -6.58 52.83
N SER A 3 -39.52 -5.84 51.76
CA SER A 3 -39.12 -6.25 50.42
C SER A 3 -39.31 -5.05 49.48
N ASN A 4 -38.21 -4.39 49.10
CA ASN A 4 -38.11 -3.44 47.99
C ASN A 4 -36.63 -3.13 47.76
N MET A 5 -35.84 -4.16 47.45
CA MET A 5 -34.41 -4.02 47.15
C MET A 5 -33.98 -5.06 46.11
N PHE A 6 -34.69 -5.12 44.98
CA PHE A 6 -34.32 -6.02 43.87
C PHE A 6 -34.59 -5.44 42.48
N ILE A 7 -34.56 -4.11 42.35
CA ILE A 7 -34.75 -3.42 41.05
C ILE A 7 -33.69 -2.34 40.86
N TYR A 8 -32.41 -2.64 41.07
CA TYR A 8 -31.33 -1.69 40.69
C TYR A 8 -30.05 -2.35 40.16
N PHE A 9 -30.01 -3.68 39.96
CA PHE A 9 -28.81 -4.37 39.47
C PHE A 9 -28.89 -4.87 38.01
N GLY A 10 -30.03 -4.71 37.33
CA GLY A 10 -30.22 -5.22 35.96
C GLY A 10 -29.79 -4.29 34.82
N SER A 11 -29.57 -3.00 35.09
CA SER A 11 -29.41 -1.98 34.04
C SER A 11 -27.96 -1.54 33.77
N LEU A 12 -26.97 -2.07 34.49
CA LEU A 12 -25.56 -1.67 34.31
C LEU A 12 -24.73 -2.61 33.41
N PHE A 13 -25.28 -3.73 32.94
CA PHE A 13 -24.50 -4.74 32.19
C PHE A 13 -24.61 -4.64 30.65
N PHE A 14 -25.49 -3.79 30.10
CA PHE A 14 -25.71 -3.73 28.64
C PHE A 14 -25.06 -2.54 27.93
N LEU A 15 -24.41 -1.61 28.64
CA LEU A 15 -23.78 -0.43 28.04
C LEU A 15 -22.25 -0.56 27.85
N GLY A 16 -21.63 -1.67 28.25
CA GLY A 16 -20.17 -1.82 28.30
C GLY A 16 -19.50 -2.45 27.07
N CYS A 17 -20.25 -3.07 26.14
CA CYS A 17 -19.65 -3.89 25.08
C CYS A 17 -19.74 -3.33 23.65
N SER A 18 -20.43 -2.21 23.39
CA SER A 18 -20.63 -1.74 22.00
C SER A 18 -19.53 -0.79 21.49
N THR A 19 -18.84 -0.04 22.36
CA THR A 19 -17.88 0.98 21.91
C THR A 19 -16.49 0.42 21.59
N TYR A 20 -16.15 -0.78 22.07
CA TYR A 20 -14.82 -1.37 21.86
C TYR A 20 -14.66 -2.00 20.46
N MET A 21 -15.76 -2.51 19.87
CA MET A 21 -15.72 -3.15 18.55
C MET A 21 -15.69 -2.14 17.39
N GLU A 22 -16.21 -0.92 17.60
CA GLU A 22 -16.29 0.10 16.55
C GLU A 22 -14.92 0.72 16.21
N GLN A 23 -13.98 0.72 17.15
CA GLN A 23 -12.66 1.33 16.96
C GLN A 23 -11.58 0.41 16.37
N VAL A 24 -11.77 -0.91 16.45
CA VAL A 24 -10.73 -1.90 16.09
C VAL A 24 -11.03 -2.63 14.78
N VAL A 25 -12.29 -2.75 14.36
CA VAL A 25 -12.68 -3.62 13.23
C VAL A 25 -12.75 -2.89 11.87
N TYR A 26 -12.80 -1.55 11.84
CA TYR A 26 -13.11 -0.80 10.60
C TYR A 26 -12.01 0.10 10.04
N LYS A 27 -10.83 0.19 10.67
CA LYS A 27 -9.74 1.00 10.11
C LYS A 27 -8.92 0.14 9.13
N PRO A 28 -8.77 0.55 7.86
CA PRO A 28 -7.87 -0.15 6.95
C PRO A 28 -6.46 -0.16 7.55
N ALA A 29 -5.69 -1.21 7.22
CA ALA A 29 -4.29 -1.25 7.62
C ALA A 29 -3.60 0.06 7.21
N PRO A 30 -2.78 0.66 8.08
CA PRO A 30 -2.07 1.88 7.75
C PRO A 30 -1.21 1.63 6.51
N ALA A 31 -1.04 2.67 5.69
CA ALA A 31 -0.09 2.60 4.59
C ALA A 31 1.32 2.40 5.16
N THR A 32 2.19 1.73 4.43
CA THR A 32 3.50 1.28 4.96
C THR A 32 4.35 2.43 5.45
N TYR A 33 4.34 3.56 4.74
CA TYR A 33 5.08 4.75 5.17
C TYR A 33 4.56 5.34 6.49
N GLN A 34 3.32 5.05 6.90
CA GLN A 34 2.76 5.47 8.19
C GLN A 34 3.25 4.59 9.34
N GLU A 35 3.83 3.43 9.04
CA GLU A 35 4.43 2.53 10.03
C GLU A 35 5.85 2.94 10.40
N TRP A 36 6.41 4.00 9.82
CA TRP A 36 7.73 4.50 10.13
C TRP A 36 7.66 5.89 10.75
N SER A 37 8.59 6.19 11.66
CA SER A 37 8.68 7.51 12.27
C SER A 37 10.11 7.88 12.62
N LYS A 38 10.40 9.18 12.66
CA LYS A 38 11.66 9.75 13.16
C LYS A 38 11.35 11.15 13.69
N SER A 39 11.93 11.51 14.84
CA SER A 39 11.71 12.83 15.43
C SER A 39 12.07 13.93 14.42
N GLY A 40 11.15 14.86 14.19
CA GLY A 40 11.30 15.95 13.22
C GLY A 40 11.18 15.56 11.74
N ALA A 41 10.94 14.28 11.40
CA ALA A 41 10.75 13.85 10.02
C ALA A 41 9.29 14.02 9.57
N SER A 42 9.09 14.60 8.39
CA SER A 42 7.79 14.66 7.74
C SER A 42 7.43 13.34 7.05
N THR A 43 6.16 13.18 6.66
CA THR A 43 5.71 12.07 5.80
C THR A 43 6.51 12.01 4.49
N LEU A 44 6.88 13.16 3.93
CA LEU A 44 7.70 13.24 2.73
C LEU A 44 9.10 12.65 2.96
N ASP A 45 9.73 12.95 4.10
CA ASP A 45 11.05 12.43 4.44
C ASP A 45 11.04 10.91 4.60
N ILE A 46 9.96 10.37 5.17
CA ILE A 46 9.77 8.92 5.32
C ILE A 46 9.64 8.25 3.95
N LYS A 47 8.76 8.77 3.08
CA LYS A 47 8.59 8.23 1.72
C LYS A 47 9.89 8.30 0.91
N LYS A 48 10.59 9.44 0.95
CA LYS A 48 11.91 9.59 0.31
C LYS A 48 12.89 8.54 0.84
N SER A 49 12.94 8.34 2.16
CA SER A 49 13.86 7.39 2.79
C SER A 49 13.54 5.93 2.43
N LEU A 50 12.27 5.55 2.38
CA LEU A 50 11.86 4.19 1.95
C LEU A 50 12.35 3.88 0.53
N LEU A 51 12.12 4.81 -0.40
CA LEU A 51 12.59 4.68 -1.78
C LEU A 51 14.13 4.68 -1.86
N ALA A 52 14.79 5.55 -1.08
CA ALA A 52 16.24 5.62 -1.00
C ALA A 52 16.85 4.33 -0.42
N CYS A 53 16.12 3.63 0.45
CA CYS A 53 16.46 2.33 1.00
C CYS A 53 16.16 1.15 0.06
N GLY A 54 15.61 1.42 -1.12
CA GLY A 54 15.40 0.41 -2.16
C GLY A 54 14.02 -0.20 -2.18
N LYS A 55 13.07 0.34 -1.40
CA LYS A 55 11.67 -0.02 -1.55
C LYS A 55 11.18 0.41 -2.94
N PRO A 56 10.45 -0.44 -3.69
CA PRO A 56 10.05 -0.11 -5.06
C PRO A 56 8.94 0.96 -5.11
N SER A 57 8.18 1.11 -4.03
CA SER A 57 7.11 2.11 -3.83
C SER A 57 7.04 2.49 -2.35
N PRO A 58 6.59 3.70 -1.95
CA PRO A 58 6.47 4.06 -0.54
C PRO A 58 5.44 3.23 0.23
N ASP A 59 4.54 2.55 -0.48
CA ASP A 59 3.55 1.64 0.10
C ASP A 59 3.81 0.17 -0.29
N ILE A 60 3.26 -0.77 0.47
CA ILE A 60 3.36 -2.21 0.22
C ILE A 60 2.35 -2.58 -0.86
N SER A 61 2.86 -3.17 -1.93
CA SER A 61 2.06 -3.96 -2.87
C SER A 61 2.91 -5.17 -3.27
N PHE A 62 2.41 -6.36 -3.00
CA PHE A 62 3.09 -7.60 -3.35
C PHE A 62 3.31 -7.71 -4.86
N GLU A 63 2.34 -7.24 -5.64
CA GLU A 63 2.39 -7.21 -7.11
C GLU A 63 3.56 -6.37 -7.63
N ILE A 64 3.88 -5.26 -6.93
CA ILE A 64 5.05 -4.44 -7.26
C ILE A 64 6.35 -5.21 -6.96
N TYR A 65 6.45 -5.92 -5.82
CA TYR A 65 7.66 -6.70 -5.51
C TYR A 65 7.88 -7.83 -6.51
N GLU A 66 6.82 -8.53 -6.87
CA GLU A 66 6.86 -9.58 -7.88
C GLU A 66 7.29 -9.01 -9.23
N LYS A 67 6.72 -7.88 -9.66
CA LYS A 67 7.07 -7.24 -10.93
C LYS A 67 8.51 -6.70 -10.97
N VAL A 68 8.95 -6.04 -9.90
CA VAL A 68 10.23 -5.30 -9.88
C VAL A 68 11.41 -6.21 -9.56
N PHE A 69 11.23 -7.18 -8.67
CA PHE A 69 12.32 -8.04 -8.22
C PHE A 69 12.20 -9.48 -8.70
N ASN A 70 11.11 -9.84 -9.39
CA ASN A 70 10.82 -11.23 -9.77
C ASN A 70 10.78 -12.17 -8.55
N ILE A 71 10.29 -11.66 -7.41
CA ILE A 71 10.16 -12.40 -6.16
C ILE A 71 8.69 -12.75 -5.98
N SER A 72 8.38 -14.05 -6.03
CA SER A 72 7.06 -14.56 -5.72
C SER A 72 6.72 -14.32 -4.25
N ARG A 73 5.48 -13.93 -3.96
CA ARG A 73 4.95 -13.89 -2.58
C ARG A 73 5.02 -15.24 -1.85
N TYR A 74 5.18 -16.34 -2.58
CA TYR A 74 5.33 -17.69 -2.04
C TYR A 74 6.79 -18.07 -1.80
N ASP A 75 7.75 -17.32 -2.36
CA ASP A 75 9.16 -17.40 -1.96
C ASP A 75 9.39 -16.49 -0.75
N GLU A 76 8.98 -17.02 0.39
CA GLU A 76 9.02 -16.31 1.66
C GLU A 76 10.44 -15.88 2.04
N MET A 77 11.47 -16.68 1.73
CA MET A 77 12.84 -16.36 2.09
C MET A 77 13.38 -15.17 1.28
N ALA A 78 13.15 -15.16 -0.04
CA ALA A 78 13.55 -14.05 -0.88
C ALA A 78 12.78 -12.76 -0.53
N TYR A 79 11.49 -12.88 -0.24
CA TYR A 79 10.66 -11.75 0.17
C TYR A 79 11.12 -11.16 1.51
N MET A 80 11.37 -12.02 2.51
CA MET A 80 11.83 -11.60 3.83
C MET A 80 13.23 -11.00 3.79
N ASN A 81 14.10 -11.49 2.90
CA ASN A 81 15.40 -10.86 2.63
C ASN A 81 15.24 -9.40 2.19
N LYS A 82 14.31 -9.11 1.27
CA LYS A 82 14.07 -7.73 0.81
C LYS A 82 13.53 -6.83 1.91
N LEU A 83 12.50 -7.29 2.62
CA LEU A 83 11.92 -6.51 3.71
C LEU A 83 12.94 -6.23 4.83
N ALA A 84 13.81 -7.19 5.15
CA ALA A 84 14.85 -7.01 6.14
C ALA A 84 15.92 -6.00 5.69
N LEU A 85 16.39 -6.05 4.44
CA LEU A 85 17.34 -5.06 3.90
C LEU A 85 16.76 -3.64 3.94
N GLU A 86 15.52 -3.48 3.51
CA GLU A 86 14.81 -2.19 3.53
C GLU A 86 14.66 -1.68 4.96
N GLY A 87 14.20 -2.54 5.87
CA GLY A 87 13.97 -2.19 7.26
C GLY A 87 15.25 -1.84 8.01
N PHE A 88 16.34 -2.60 7.82
CA PHE A 88 17.63 -2.27 8.41
C PHE A 88 18.22 -0.98 7.83
N CYS A 89 18.02 -0.71 6.54
CA CYS A 89 18.43 0.57 5.95
C CYS A 89 17.69 1.75 6.60
N MET A 90 16.36 1.63 6.77
CA MET A 90 15.55 2.65 7.44
C MET A 90 15.97 2.85 8.90
N GLU A 91 16.24 1.77 9.64
CA GLU A 91 16.76 1.85 11.01
C GLU A 91 18.13 2.53 11.07
N ARG A 92 19.06 2.22 10.15
CA ARG A 92 20.36 2.90 10.06
C ARG A 92 20.23 4.38 9.72
N ALA A 93 19.18 4.77 8.99
CA ALA A 93 18.85 6.17 8.73
C ALA A 93 18.17 6.88 9.92
N GLY A 94 17.99 6.18 11.06
CA GLY A 94 17.44 6.71 12.29
C GLY A 94 15.91 6.69 12.37
N TYR A 95 15.24 5.96 11.48
CA TYR A 95 13.80 5.74 11.55
C TYR A 95 13.49 4.56 12.48
N LYS A 96 12.35 4.66 13.16
CA LYS A 96 11.78 3.63 14.02
C LYS A 96 10.53 3.07 13.36
N TYR A 97 10.43 1.76 13.32
CA TYR A 97 9.24 1.07 12.86
C TYR A 97 8.22 0.94 14.01
N ASN A 98 6.99 1.31 13.74
CA ASN A 98 5.86 1.37 14.66
C ASN A 98 4.76 0.34 14.34
N GLY A 99 4.88 -0.39 13.22
CA GLY A 99 3.92 -1.44 12.84
C GLY A 99 4.22 -2.77 13.53
N LEU A 100 3.66 -3.86 12.97
CA LEU A 100 3.82 -5.22 13.51
C LEU A 100 5.09 -5.95 12.99
N TYR A 101 5.57 -5.61 11.79
CA TYR A 101 6.79 -6.17 11.19
C TYR A 101 8.09 -5.47 11.64
N ASN A 102 8.80 -5.99 12.63
CA ASN A 102 10.11 -5.47 13.03
C ASN A 102 11.25 -6.31 12.42
N PRO A 103 12.20 -5.76 11.63
CA PRO A 103 13.28 -6.50 11.00
C PRO A 103 14.15 -7.31 11.98
N LYS A 104 14.54 -6.71 13.12
CA LYS A 104 15.32 -7.40 14.17
C LYS A 104 14.54 -8.55 14.78
N LYS A 105 13.27 -8.32 15.10
CA LYS A 105 12.38 -9.37 15.65
C LYS A 105 12.22 -10.51 14.65
N THR A 106 11.99 -10.18 13.38
CA THR A 106 11.91 -11.13 12.27
C THR A 106 13.19 -11.97 12.18
N CYS A 107 14.36 -11.34 12.15
CA CYS A 107 15.64 -12.04 12.06
C CYS A 107 15.97 -12.89 13.29
N SER A 108 15.37 -12.61 14.45
CA SER A 108 15.52 -13.44 15.65
C SER A 108 14.69 -14.74 15.61
N LEU A 109 13.74 -14.86 14.68
CA LEU A 109 12.95 -16.07 14.52
C LEU A 109 13.79 -17.16 13.86
N GLU A 110 13.76 -18.36 14.44
CA GLU A 110 14.50 -19.55 13.95
C GLU A 110 14.29 -19.82 12.46
N LYS A 111 13.07 -19.57 11.97
CA LYS A 111 12.70 -19.70 10.55
C LYS A 111 13.47 -18.76 9.62
N TYR A 112 13.79 -17.55 10.06
CA TYR A 112 14.40 -16.51 9.22
C TYR A 112 15.85 -16.21 9.57
N LYS A 113 16.43 -16.88 10.57
CA LYS A 113 17.82 -16.64 10.98
C LYS A 113 18.84 -16.84 9.87
N ASN A 114 18.51 -17.66 8.87
CA ASN A 114 19.37 -17.97 7.71
C ASN A 114 19.08 -17.06 6.50
N VAL A 115 18.17 -16.09 6.62
CA VAL A 115 17.96 -15.07 5.58
C VAL A 115 19.27 -14.27 5.43
N PRO A 116 19.76 -14.01 4.20
CA PRO A 116 21.02 -13.32 4.00
C PRO A 116 21.11 -11.95 4.71
N ALA A 117 20.04 -11.16 4.66
CA ALA A 117 19.95 -9.87 5.34
C ALA A 117 20.01 -9.95 6.87
N CYS A 118 19.74 -11.12 7.45
CA CYS A 118 19.77 -11.37 8.90
C CYS A 118 21.15 -11.84 9.39
N GLN A 119 22.10 -12.10 8.48
CA GLN A 119 23.45 -12.51 8.87
C GLN A 119 24.24 -11.34 9.48
N PRO A 120 25.18 -11.60 10.40
CA PRO A 120 26.00 -10.55 11.02
C PRO A 120 26.83 -9.73 10.01
N ASP A 121 27.25 -10.34 8.91
CA ASP A 121 28.04 -9.76 7.82
C ASP A 121 27.17 -9.18 6.69
N ALA A 122 25.85 -9.14 6.87
CA ALA A 122 24.93 -8.64 5.86
C ALA A 122 25.28 -7.21 5.44
N VAL A 123 25.49 -7.02 4.13
CA VAL A 123 25.69 -5.71 3.53
C VAL A 123 24.34 -5.01 3.40
N ILE A 124 23.96 -4.28 4.44
CA ILE A 124 22.74 -3.48 4.43
C ILE A 124 23.00 -2.20 3.61
N PRO A 125 22.15 -1.89 2.63
CA PRO A 125 22.30 -0.68 1.84
C PRO A 125 22.17 0.58 2.71
N THR A 126 22.90 1.62 2.33
CA THR A 126 22.65 2.99 2.82
C THR A 126 21.62 3.68 1.93
N PRO A 127 20.87 4.66 2.46
CA PRO A 127 19.96 5.46 1.65
C PRO A 127 20.72 6.17 0.51
N SER A 128 20.16 6.14 -0.71
CA SER A 128 20.72 6.82 -1.87
C SER A 128 19.65 7.60 -2.63
N VAL A 129 19.96 8.86 -2.99
CA VAL A 129 19.10 9.69 -3.85
C VAL A 129 18.94 9.05 -5.22
N GLU A 130 20.01 8.50 -5.79
CA GLU A 130 19.95 7.79 -7.06
C GLU A 130 18.99 6.60 -7.00
N ARG A 131 19.04 5.81 -5.92
CA ARG A 131 18.13 4.66 -5.74
C ARG A 131 16.68 5.11 -5.60
N ARG A 132 16.45 6.21 -4.87
CA ARG A 132 15.12 6.81 -4.72
C ARG A 132 14.54 7.23 -6.07
N LEU A 133 15.28 8.03 -6.83
CA LEU A 133 14.81 8.57 -8.11
C LEU A 133 14.66 7.48 -9.18
N ASN A 134 15.45 6.41 -9.10
CA ASN A 134 15.34 5.24 -9.97
C ASN A 134 14.39 4.15 -9.47
N SER A 135 13.70 4.36 -8.34
CA SER A 135 12.68 3.42 -7.87
C SER A 135 11.57 3.23 -8.91
N TRP A 136 10.94 2.06 -8.93
CA TRP A 136 9.83 1.79 -9.85
C TRP A 136 8.75 2.86 -9.75
N TYR A 137 8.36 3.23 -8.53
CA TYR A 137 7.39 4.28 -8.26
C TYR A 137 7.76 5.63 -8.89
N CYS A 138 9.01 6.07 -8.74
CA CYS A 138 9.41 7.34 -9.34
C CYS A 138 9.48 7.28 -10.84
N LYS A 139 10.04 6.21 -11.42
CA LYS A 139 10.10 6.07 -12.88
C LYS A 139 8.72 6.06 -13.53
N ILE A 140 7.72 5.38 -12.94
CA ILE A 140 6.35 5.43 -13.51
C ILE A 140 5.70 6.83 -13.40
N LYS A 141 6.17 7.67 -12.47
CA LYS A 141 5.64 9.02 -12.24
C LYS A 141 6.44 10.14 -12.91
N THR A 142 7.63 9.84 -13.45
CA THR A 142 8.50 10.83 -14.11
C THR A 142 8.82 10.49 -15.57
N ASP A 143 8.52 9.28 -16.03
CA ASP A 143 8.82 8.82 -17.39
C ASP A 143 7.60 8.10 -17.99
N TYR A 144 7.05 8.69 -19.07
CA TYR A 144 5.81 8.21 -19.68
C TYR A 144 6.00 6.88 -20.40
N ASP A 145 7.10 6.74 -21.14
CA ASP A 145 7.42 5.52 -21.86
C ASP A 145 7.73 4.39 -20.89
N TYR A 146 8.41 4.70 -19.78
CA TYR A 146 8.60 3.74 -18.70
C TYR A 146 7.27 3.32 -18.08
N CYS A 147 6.37 4.27 -17.81
CA CYS A 147 5.04 3.98 -17.27
C CYS A 147 4.26 3.01 -18.17
N LEU A 148 4.17 3.30 -19.47
CA LEU A 148 3.43 2.47 -20.43
C LEU A 148 3.94 1.02 -20.48
N LYS A 149 5.23 0.79 -20.24
CA LYS A 149 5.84 -0.54 -20.27
C LYS A 149 5.80 -1.25 -18.92
N ASN A 150 5.95 -0.52 -17.83
CA ASN A 150 6.28 -1.08 -16.52
C ASN A 150 5.21 -0.88 -15.44
N ALA A 151 4.21 -0.02 -15.64
CA ALA A 151 3.11 0.14 -14.68
C ALA A 151 2.31 -1.17 -14.54
N LEU A 152 1.66 -1.37 -13.38
CA LEU A 152 0.72 -2.48 -13.21
C LEU A 152 -0.54 -2.30 -14.08
N ALA A 153 -0.90 -1.04 -14.34
CA ALA A 153 -2.01 -0.65 -15.20
C ALA A 153 -1.55 0.43 -16.21
N PRO A 154 -0.92 0.05 -17.34
CA PRO A 154 -0.43 0.97 -18.36
C PRO A 154 -1.48 1.96 -18.89
N GLN A 155 -2.74 1.55 -18.93
CA GLN A 155 -3.86 2.38 -19.36
C GLN A 155 -4.14 3.58 -18.46
N LEU A 156 -3.58 3.61 -17.24
CA LEU A 156 -3.71 4.74 -16.31
C LEU A 156 -2.55 5.73 -16.42
N CYS A 157 -1.56 5.48 -17.28
CA CYS A 157 -0.47 6.41 -17.51
C CYS A 157 -0.98 7.66 -18.24
N ASN A 158 -0.68 8.84 -17.68
CA ASN A 158 -1.09 10.13 -18.23
C ASN A 158 0.14 11.05 -18.39
N PRO A 159 0.43 11.57 -19.61
CA PRO A 159 1.54 12.49 -19.84
C PRO A 159 1.48 13.76 -18.99
N GLU A 160 0.28 14.26 -18.67
CA GLU A 160 0.13 15.50 -17.89
C GLU A 160 0.51 15.31 -16.42
N GLU A 161 0.25 14.13 -15.84
CA GLU A 161 0.67 13.83 -14.46
C GLU A 161 2.19 13.83 -14.32
N ILE A 162 2.90 13.40 -15.36
CA ILE A 162 4.36 13.28 -15.36
C ILE A 162 5.07 14.63 -15.31
N LYS A 163 4.42 15.69 -15.81
CA LYS A 163 4.93 17.07 -15.70
C LYS A 163 4.93 17.58 -14.26
N THR A 164 4.16 16.95 -13.37
CA THR A 164 4.01 17.33 -11.96
C THR A 164 4.23 16.12 -11.06
N PRO A 165 5.46 15.57 -11.03
CA PRO A 165 5.72 14.34 -10.30
C PRO A 165 5.58 14.56 -8.79
N PRO A 166 5.30 13.48 -8.02
CA PRO A 166 5.26 13.54 -6.57
C PRO A 166 6.57 14.09 -5.99
N PRO A 167 6.53 14.89 -4.90
CA PRO A 167 7.71 15.53 -4.33
C PRO A 167 8.78 14.52 -3.86
N GLU A 168 8.40 13.29 -3.50
CA GLU A 168 9.33 12.21 -3.18
C GLU A 168 10.17 11.72 -4.37
N CYS A 169 9.81 12.14 -5.60
CA CYS A 169 10.50 11.81 -6.85
C CYS A 169 11.25 12.99 -7.48
N LEU A 170 11.33 14.11 -6.77
CA LEU A 170 12.14 15.27 -7.18
C LEU A 170 13.54 15.21 -6.57
N ALA A 171 14.54 15.76 -7.27
CA ALA A 171 15.87 15.91 -6.70
C ALA A 171 15.84 16.87 -5.50
N ASP A 172 16.74 16.67 -4.54
CA ASP A 172 16.77 17.53 -3.36
C ASP A 172 17.17 18.96 -3.76
N GLY A 173 16.44 19.96 -3.24
CA GLY A 173 16.61 21.37 -3.64
C GLY A 173 15.74 21.83 -4.82
N GLN A 174 15.03 20.94 -5.51
CA GLN A 174 13.96 21.35 -6.43
C GLN A 174 12.73 21.76 -5.62
N ALA A 175 12.56 23.07 -5.42
CA ALA A 175 11.34 23.62 -4.86
C ALA A 175 10.16 23.26 -5.78
N GLN A 176 9.05 22.81 -5.20
CA GLN A 176 7.76 22.88 -5.91
C GLN A 176 7.54 24.36 -6.23
N SER A 177 7.47 24.71 -7.52
CA SER A 177 7.05 26.06 -7.91
C SER A 177 5.78 26.39 -7.13
N PRO A 178 5.69 27.56 -6.48
CA PRO A 178 4.45 27.96 -5.83
C PRO A 178 3.38 27.95 -6.92
N ILE A 179 2.30 27.21 -6.67
CA ILE A 179 1.10 27.27 -7.48
C ILE A 179 0.69 28.74 -7.46
N SER A 180 0.95 29.46 -8.56
CA SER A 180 0.40 30.79 -8.79
C SER A 180 -1.11 30.67 -8.70
N GLN A 181 -1.67 31.18 -7.61
CA GLN A 181 -3.07 31.56 -7.54
C GLN A 181 -3.24 32.76 -8.49
N THR A 182 -3.30 32.51 -9.80
CA THR A 182 -3.79 33.50 -10.75
C THR A 182 -5.31 33.51 -10.64
N ASN A 183 -5.78 34.56 -9.98
CA ASN A 183 -7.16 35.05 -10.04
C ASN A 183 -7.56 35.24 -11.51
N SER A 184 -8.29 34.28 -12.07
CA SER A 184 -9.18 34.52 -13.20
C SER A 184 -10.59 34.12 -12.78
N SER A 185 -11.35 35.15 -12.47
CA SER A 185 -12.79 35.14 -12.35
C SER A 185 -13.41 34.63 -13.65
N THR A 186 -13.73 33.35 -13.67
CA THR A 186 -14.77 32.79 -14.54
C THR A 186 -15.57 31.84 -13.67
N GLN A 187 -16.87 32.10 -13.54
CA GLN A 187 -17.76 31.41 -12.64
C GLN A 187 -17.78 29.91 -12.90
N ILE A 188 -17.00 29.15 -12.13
CA ILE A 188 -17.17 27.71 -11.98
C ILE A 188 -18.06 27.51 -10.75
N LYS A 189 -19.29 27.08 -11.01
CA LYS A 189 -20.26 26.62 -10.01
C LYS A 189 -19.55 25.71 -9.00
N PRO A 190 -19.71 25.93 -7.68
CA PRO A 190 -19.01 25.14 -6.67
C PRO A 190 -19.32 23.67 -6.89
N ARG A 191 -18.29 22.89 -7.23
CA ARG A 191 -18.37 21.44 -7.26
C ARG A 191 -18.46 21.03 -5.79
N THR A 192 -19.69 20.75 -5.35
CA THR A 192 -19.95 20.10 -4.07
C THR A 192 -19.00 18.93 -3.94
N ASN A 193 -18.23 18.95 -2.86
CA ASN A 193 -17.39 17.85 -2.45
C ASN A 193 -18.35 16.70 -2.08
N THR A 194 -18.73 15.89 -3.06
CA THR A 194 -19.60 14.75 -2.84
C THR A 194 -18.78 13.74 -2.07
N TYR A 195 -18.89 13.78 -0.74
CA TYR A 195 -18.53 12.67 0.12
C TYR A 195 -19.15 11.41 -0.50
N ILE A 196 -18.31 10.55 -1.05
CA ILE A 196 -18.72 9.23 -1.50
C ILE A 196 -18.74 8.38 -0.24
N PRO A 197 -19.92 7.95 0.26
CA PRO A 197 -20.00 7.13 1.44
C PRO A 197 -19.19 5.84 1.24
N PRO A 198 -18.54 5.30 2.27
CA PRO A 198 -17.74 4.06 2.18
C PRO A 198 -18.51 2.87 1.57
N ASP A 199 -19.84 2.86 1.68
CA ASP A 199 -20.73 1.89 1.03
C ASP A 199 -20.60 1.87 -0.49
N ARG A 200 -20.32 3.01 -1.14
CA ARG A 200 -20.20 3.08 -2.61
C ARG A 200 -18.91 2.45 -3.11
N MET A 201 -17.82 2.56 -2.36
CA MET A 201 -16.58 1.85 -2.70
C MET A 201 -16.73 0.35 -2.49
N GLN A 202 -17.36 -0.08 -1.39
CA GLN A 202 -17.66 -1.49 -1.17
C GLN A 202 -18.59 -2.05 -2.27
N GLN A 203 -19.60 -1.29 -2.70
CA GLN A 203 -20.47 -1.68 -3.81
C GLN A 203 -19.70 -1.80 -5.13
N GLN A 204 -18.73 -0.91 -5.40
CA GLN A 204 -17.87 -1.01 -6.58
C GLN A 204 -16.97 -2.25 -6.52
N THR A 205 -16.42 -2.58 -5.36
CA THR A 205 -15.62 -3.80 -5.18
C THR A 205 -16.47 -5.06 -5.35
N ILE A 206 -17.67 -5.09 -4.78
CA ILE A 206 -18.62 -6.21 -4.92
C ILE A 206 -19.04 -6.36 -6.39
N GLN A 207 -19.27 -5.26 -7.09
CA GLN A 207 -19.63 -5.28 -8.50
C GLN A 207 -18.48 -5.81 -9.36
N LEU A 208 -17.25 -5.36 -9.10
CA LEU A 208 -16.07 -5.85 -9.79
C LEU A 208 -15.87 -7.36 -9.58
N GLN A 209 -16.01 -7.85 -8.34
CA GLN A 209 -15.94 -9.27 -8.02
C GLN A 209 -17.02 -10.08 -8.75
N ARG A 210 -18.26 -9.57 -8.82
CA ARG A 210 -19.36 -10.20 -9.55
C ARG A 210 -19.07 -10.26 -11.05
N ASP A 211 -18.50 -9.22 -11.63
CA ASP A 211 -18.18 -9.16 -13.05
C ASP A 211 -17.04 -10.11 -13.41
N THR A 212 -16.01 -10.22 -12.56
CA THR A 212 -14.95 -11.23 -12.71
C THR A 212 -15.51 -12.65 -12.62
N GLN A 213 -16.41 -12.92 -11.66
CA GLN A 213 -17.03 -14.24 -11.52
C GLN A 213 -17.91 -14.58 -12.74
N ASN A 214 -18.65 -13.61 -13.26
CA ASN A 214 -19.44 -13.76 -14.47
C ASN A 214 -18.57 -14.03 -15.71
N GLN A 215 -17.41 -13.37 -15.84
CA GLN A 215 -16.47 -13.65 -16.92
C GLN A 215 -15.90 -15.06 -16.84
N ASN A 216 -15.49 -15.50 -15.65
CA ASN A 216 -14.97 -16.86 -15.43
C ASN A 216 -16.03 -17.92 -15.76
N ASN A 217 -17.29 -17.70 -15.37
CA ASN A 217 -18.40 -18.59 -15.70
C ASN A 217 -18.67 -18.66 -17.22
N ARG A 218 -18.57 -17.53 -17.94
CA ARG A 218 -18.69 -17.52 -19.41
C ARG A 218 -17.56 -18.30 -20.07
N GLN A 219 -16.32 -18.12 -19.61
CA GLN A 219 -15.17 -18.87 -20.12
C GLN A 219 -15.35 -20.37 -19.89
N MET A 220 -15.78 -20.78 -18.69
CA MET A 220 -16.04 -22.19 -18.37
C MET A 220 -17.14 -22.79 -19.25
N ASN A 221 -18.25 -22.07 -19.44
CA ASN A 221 -19.33 -22.52 -20.33
C ASN A 221 -18.90 -22.66 -21.79
N ASN A 222 -18.00 -21.79 -22.26
CA ASN A 222 -17.46 -21.89 -23.61
C ASN A 222 -16.56 -23.13 -23.77
N MET A 223 -15.76 -23.47 -22.75
CA MET A 223 -14.94 -24.69 -22.74
C MET A 223 -15.79 -25.97 -22.71
N LEU A 224 -16.89 -25.97 -21.94
CA LEU A 224 -17.80 -27.11 -21.89
C LEU A 224 -18.50 -27.35 -23.24
N LYS A 225 -18.88 -26.27 -23.95
CA LYS A 225 -19.47 -26.36 -25.29
C LYS A 225 -18.49 -26.85 -26.36
N SER A 226 -17.20 -26.52 -26.25
CA SER A 226 -16.18 -27.00 -27.20
C SER A 226 -15.80 -28.47 -27.01
N THR A 227 -16.22 -29.10 -25.90
CA THR A 227 -15.87 -30.49 -25.57
C THR A 227 -17.02 -31.48 -25.84
N ALA A 228 -18.17 -31.02 -26.33
CA ALA A 228 -19.28 -31.90 -26.67
C ALA A 228 -18.95 -32.74 -27.92
N PRO A 229 -18.98 -34.08 -27.86
CA PRO A 229 -18.71 -34.94 -29.01
C PRO A 229 -19.80 -34.76 -30.07
N LYS A 230 -19.39 -34.49 -31.32
CA LYS A 230 -20.28 -34.54 -32.49
C LYS A 230 -20.80 -35.98 -32.64
N MET A 231 -22.03 -36.24 -32.23
CA MET A 231 -22.75 -37.42 -32.69
C MET A 231 -22.98 -37.25 -34.20
N ARG A 232 -22.39 -38.13 -35.01
CA ARG A 232 -22.74 -38.26 -36.43
C ARG A 232 -24.06 -39.03 -36.53
N PRO A 233 -24.95 -38.65 -37.46
CA PRO A 233 -26.12 -39.45 -37.80
C PRO A 233 -25.73 -40.79 -38.41
#